data_AF-A0A328TU40-F1
#
_entry.id   AF-A0A328TU40-F1
#
_cell.length_a   1.000
_cell.length_b   1.000
_cell.length_c   1.000
_cell.angle_alpha   90.00
_cell.angle_beta   90.00
_cell.angle_gamma   90.00
#
_symmetry.space_group_name_H-M   'P 1'
#
loop_
_entity.id
_entity.type
_entity.pdbx_description
1 polymer ?
#
loop_
_entity_poly.entity_id
_entity_poly.type
_entity_poly.pdbx_seq_one_letter_code
_entity_poly.pdbx_strand_id
1 'polypeptide(L)'
;MQKPIEVTNLDIAFGGKAMKILPAYSSIPGDFKREGNKWNSFISRWFFNGLSKSDWPKPKPEVSGKLAMLNIQACLSDFEPKHEHKIAGAAYLASQWFE
;
A
#
# COMPACT_ATOMS: atom_id res chain seq x y z
N MET A 1 7.21 2.26 -13.00
CA MET A 1 6.42 1.61 -11.93
C MET A 1 7.38 1.01 -10.90
N GLN A 2 7.28 1.39 -9.63
CA GLN A 2 8.03 0.73 -8.55
C GLN A 2 7.48 -0.69 -8.37
N LYS A 3 8.35 -1.71 -8.30
CA LYS A 3 7.93 -3.10 -8.08
C LYS A 3 7.80 -3.38 -6.56
N PRO A 4 6.90 -4.28 -6.14
CA PRO A 4 6.89 -4.76 -4.75
C PRO A 4 8.25 -5.38 -4.38
N ILE A 5 8.70 -5.18 -3.15
CA ILE A 5 9.95 -5.76 -2.64
C ILE A 5 9.67 -6.95 -1.74
N GLU A 6 10.70 -7.72 -1.38
CA GLU A 6 10.55 -8.83 -0.45
C GLU A 6 10.15 -8.36 0.95
N VAL A 7 9.02 -8.89 1.43
CA VAL A 7 8.43 -8.61 2.74
C VAL A 7 8.12 -9.93 3.42
N THR A 8 8.59 -10.09 4.64
CA THR A 8 8.36 -11.24 5.50
C THR A 8 7.21 -10.96 6.48
N ASN A 9 6.69 -12.01 7.13
CA ASN A 9 5.70 -11.83 8.20
C ASN A 9 6.27 -11.06 9.40
N LEU A 10 7.59 -11.14 9.65
CA LEU A 10 8.25 -10.38 10.71
C LEU A 10 8.26 -8.88 10.40
N ASP A 11 8.52 -8.52 9.13
CA ASP A 11 8.45 -7.12 8.68
C ASP A 11 7.04 -6.54 8.94
N ILE A 12 6.00 -7.32 8.72
CA ILE A 12 4.61 -6.88 8.98
C ILE A 12 4.33 -6.77 10.48
N ALA A 13 4.73 -7.79 11.26
CA ALA A 13 4.42 -7.86 12.69
C ALA A 13 5.06 -6.73 13.51
N PHE A 14 6.26 -6.30 13.12
CA PHE A 14 7.02 -5.27 13.83
C PHE A 14 7.01 -3.92 13.13
N GLY A 15 6.21 -3.74 12.07
CA GLY A 15 6.07 -2.47 11.36
C GLY A 15 7.39 -2.04 10.71
N GLY A 16 7.90 -2.85 9.79
CA GLY A 16 9.17 -2.62 9.11
C GLY A 16 9.02 -2.40 7.60
N LYS A 17 10.02 -1.69 7.05
CA LYS A 17 10.24 -1.42 5.62
C LYS A 17 9.26 -0.43 4.97
N ALA A 18 8.32 0.20 5.68
CA ALA A 18 7.40 1.15 5.04
C ALA A 18 8.15 2.28 4.33
N MET A 19 9.21 2.82 4.93
CA MET A 19 10.02 3.87 4.30
C MET A 19 10.86 3.40 3.10
N LYS A 20 11.03 2.08 2.90
CA LYS A 20 11.65 1.49 1.71
C LYS A 20 10.62 1.17 0.61
N ILE A 21 9.37 0.94 1.01
CA ILE A 21 8.27 0.58 0.12
C ILE A 21 7.56 1.84 -0.38
N LEU A 22 7.19 2.75 0.52
CA LEU A 22 6.48 3.97 0.19
C LEU A 22 7.39 4.92 -0.59
N PRO A 23 6.91 5.47 -1.72
CA PRO A 23 7.60 6.58 -2.35
C PRO A 23 7.60 7.78 -1.40
N ALA A 24 8.58 8.68 -1.55
CA ALA A 24 8.61 9.92 -0.78
C ALA A 24 7.29 10.69 -0.91
N TYR A 25 6.80 11.29 0.18
CA TYR A 25 5.50 11.98 0.14
C TYR A 25 5.43 13.07 -0.94
N SER A 26 6.53 13.78 -1.17
CA SER A 26 6.62 14.80 -2.22
C SER A 26 6.41 14.25 -3.63
N SER A 27 6.81 13.01 -3.92
CA SER A 27 6.70 12.40 -5.25
C SER A 27 5.36 11.69 -5.52
N ILE A 28 4.51 11.55 -4.50
CA ILE A 28 3.16 11.00 -4.68
C ILE A 28 2.30 12.03 -5.45
N PRO A 29 1.60 11.62 -6.53
CA PRO A 29 0.72 12.51 -7.27
C PRO A 29 -0.39 13.10 -6.38
N GLY A 30 -0.79 14.35 -6.66
CA GLY A 30 -1.75 15.10 -5.85
C GLY A 30 -3.08 14.37 -5.63
N ASP A 31 -3.54 13.62 -6.63
CA ASP A 31 -4.81 12.88 -6.60
C ASP A 31 -4.83 11.74 -5.58
N PHE A 32 -3.67 11.31 -5.07
CA PHE A 32 -3.58 10.31 -4.00
C PHE A 32 -3.38 10.95 -2.62
N LYS A 33 -3.04 12.25 -2.55
CA LYS A 33 -2.89 12.99 -1.29
C LYS A 33 -4.22 13.52 -0.75
N ARG A 34 -5.27 13.47 -1.57
CA ARG A 34 -6.64 13.83 -1.21
C ARG A 34 -7.47 12.56 -1.24
N GLU A 35 -8.41 12.42 -0.32
CA GLU A 35 -9.42 11.37 -0.43
C GLU A 35 -10.27 11.63 -1.68
N GLY A 36 -10.43 10.64 -2.55
CA GLY A 36 -11.27 10.83 -3.74
C GLY A 36 -11.17 9.79 -4.85
N ASN A 37 -10.10 9.00 -4.92
CA ASN A 37 -10.01 7.92 -5.91
C ASN A 37 -10.26 6.53 -5.27
N LYS A 38 -10.59 5.56 -6.12
CA LYS A 38 -10.94 4.18 -5.68
C LYS A 38 -9.85 3.53 -4.83
N TRP A 39 -8.58 3.85 -5.07
CA TRP A 39 -7.45 3.28 -4.34
C TRP A 39 -7.31 3.89 -2.96
N ASN A 40 -7.53 5.21 -2.81
CA ASN A 40 -7.61 5.84 -1.49
C ASN A 40 -8.74 5.21 -0.66
N SER A 41 -9.94 5.05 -1.23
CA SER A 41 -11.06 4.41 -0.54
C SER A 41 -10.76 2.95 -0.17
N PHE A 42 -10.14 2.19 -1.08
CA PHE A 42 -9.71 0.81 -0.84
C PHE A 42 -8.71 0.72 0.31
N ILE A 43 -7.66 1.55 0.29
CA ILE A 43 -6.61 1.55 1.31
C ILE A 43 -7.12 2.07 2.65
N SER A 44 -7.92 3.13 2.69
CA SER A 44 -8.53 3.61 3.94
C SER A 44 -9.42 2.54 4.55
N ARG A 45 -10.29 1.89 3.76
CA ARG A 45 -11.12 0.78 4.23
C ARG A 45 -10.27 -0.36 4.80
N TRP A 46 -9.19 -0.74 4.11
CA TRP A 46 -8.26 -1.75 4.61
C TRP A 46 -7.61 -1.31 5.92
N PHE A 47 -7.10 -0.09 5.99
CA PHE A 47 -6.42 0.42 7.17
C PHE A 47 -7.32 0.42 8.42
N PHE A 48 -8.58 0.84 8.29
CA PHE A 48 -9.49 0.94 9.43
C PHE A 48 -10.19 -0.38 9.79
N ASN A 49 -10.52 -1.21 8.80
CA ASN A 49 -11.39 -2.37 9.00
C ASN A 49 -10.72 -3.72 8.70
N GLY A 50 -9.47 -3.72 8.24
CA GLY A 50 -8.83 -4.89 7.66
C GLY A 50 -9.35 -5.19 6.24
N LEU A 51 -8.83 -6.27 5.65
CA LEU A 51 -9.19 -6.69 4.30
C LEU A 51 -9.33 -8.21 4.23
N SER A 52 -10.46 -8.69 3.72
CA SER A 52 -10.65 -10.12 3.46
C SER A 52 -9.94 -10.56 2.17
N LYS A 53 -9.61 -11.85 2.04
CA LYS A 53 -9.03 -12.38 0.79
C LYS A 53 -9.96 -12.24 -0.41
N SER A 54 -11.27 -12.26 -0.21
CA SER A 54 -12.27 -12.04 -1.27
C SER A 54 -12.30 -10.60 -1.77
N ASP A 55 -11.80 -9.63 -1.01
CA ASP A 55 -11.70 -8.23 -1.41
C ASP A 55 -10.38 -7.91 -2.15
N TRP A 56 -9.53 -8.91 -2.44
CA TRP A 56 -8.24 -8.66 -3.06
C TRP A 56 -8.43 -8.20 -4.52
N PRO A 57 -7.85 -7.05 -4.90
CA PRO A 57 -7.94 -6.58 -6.26
C PRO A 57 -7.09 -7.45 -7.19
N LYS A 58 -7.47 -7.53 -8.46
CA LYS A 58 -6.76 -8.33 -9.46
C LYS A 58 -5.38 -7.69 -9.74
N PRO A 59 -4.28 -8.44 -9.62
CA PRO A 59 -2.96 -7.91 -9.95
C PRO A 59 -2.78 -7.73 -11.45
N LYS A 60 -1.99 -6.72 -11.84
CA LYS A 60 -1.55 -6.56 -13.22
C LYS A 60 -0.61 -7.72 -13.62
N PRO A 61 -0.52 -8.08 -14.92
CA PRO A 61 0.17 -9.29 -15.37
C PRO A 61 1.62 -9.48 -14.89
N GLU A 62 2.37 -8.39 -14.72
CA GLU A 62 3.79 -8.44 -14.29
C GLU A 62 4.00 -8.27 -12.78
N VAL A 63 2.92 -8.27 -11.99
CA VAL A 63 2.96 -8.00 -10.55
C VAL A 63 2.59 -9.26 -9.78
N SER A 64 3.49 -9.69 -8.89
CA SER A 64 3.14 -10.70 -7.89
C SER A 64 2.10 -10.13 -6.92
N GLY A 65 0.83 -10.50 -7.12
CA GLY A 65 -0.28 -9.99 -6.30
C GLY A 65 -0.08 -10.26 -4.81
N LYS A 66 0.37 -11.47 -4.44
CA LYS A 66 0.69 -11.79 -3.04
C LYS A 66 1.75 -10.85 -2.47
N LEU A 67 2.82 -10.59 -3.22
CA LEU A 67 3.90 -9.73 -2.76
C LEU A 67 3.44 -8.27 -2.64
N ALA A 68 2.68 -7.78 -3.60
CA ALA A 68 2.08 -6.46 -3.57
C ALA A 68 1.17 -6.26 -2.34
N MET A 69 0.33 -7.25 -2.00
CA MET A 69 -0.51 -7.21 -0.80
C MET A 69 0.32 -7.19 0.48
N LEU A 70 1.39 -8.00 0.58
CA LEU A 70 2.28 -7.97 1.75
C LEU A 70 2.98 -6.62 1.92
N ASN A 71 3.39 -5.98 0.80
CA ASN A 71 4.02 -4.66 0.83
C ASN A 71 3.07 -3.59 1.34
N ILE A 72 1.82 -3.58 0.86
CA ILE A 72 0.80 -2.65 1.36
C ILE A 72 0.55 -2.91 2.84
N GLN A 73 0.36 -4.17 3.25
CA GLN A 73 0.13 -4.52 4.65
C GLN A 73 1.27 -4.05 5.56
N ALA A 74 2.53 -4.24 5.15
CA ALA A 74 3.69 -3.76 5.90
C ALA A 74 3.63 -2.24 6.08
N CYS A 75 3.31 -1.49 5.02
CA CYS A 75 3.14 -0.03 5.11
C CYS A 75 2.01 0.36 6.07
N LEU A 76 0.89 -0.36 6.05
CA LEU A 76 -0.27 -0.06 6.89
C LEU A 76 0.00 -0.34 8.38
N SER A 77 0.76 -1.40 8.68
CA SER A 77 1.14 -1.82 10.04
C SER A 77 2.30 -1.02 10.66
N ASP A 78 3.07 -0.29 9.87
CA ASP A 78 4.26 0.46 10.32
C ASP A 78 3.89 1.81 10.94
N PHE A 79 4.44 2.16 12.11
CA PHE A 79 4.13 3.41 12.82
C PHE A 79 5.05 4.59 12.46
N GLU A 80 6.11 4.36 11.69
CA GLU A 80 7.08 5.39 11.28
C GLU A 80 6.48 6.43 10.31
N PRO A 81 5.81 6.06 9.20
CA PRO A 81 5.23 7.06 8.30
C PRO A 81 3.99 7.72 8.91
N LYS A 82 3.86 9.04 8.69
CA LYS A 82 2.63 9.76 9.01
C LYS A 82 1.42 9.11 8.33
N HIS A 83 0.25 9.23 8.95
CA HIS A 83 -0.99 8.62 8.45
C HIS A 83 -1.29 9.04 7.01
N GLU A 84 -1.15 10.33 6.68
CA GLU A 84 -1.40 10.86 5.34
C GLU A 84 -0.43 10.28 4.31
N HIS A 85 0.84 10.11 4.68
CA HIS A 85 1.85 9.53 3.79
C HIS A 85 1.60 8.04 3.56
N LYS A 86 1.28 7.31 4.63
CA LYS A 86 0.94 5.90 4.59
C LYS A 86 -0.22 5.62 3.64
N ILE A 87 -1.36 6.31 3.82
CA ILE A 87 -2.55 6.11 2.99
C ILE A 87 -2.28 6.54 1.54
N ALA A 88 -1.71 7.73 1.33
CA ALA A 88 -1.45 8.25 -0.01
C ALA A 88 -0.47 7.37 -0.79
N GLY A 89 0.62 6.94 -0.14
CA GLY A 89 1.66 6.13 -0.77
C GLY A 89 1.17 4.72 -1.08
N ALA A 90 0.47 4.09 -0.13
CA ALA A 90 -0.14 2.77 -0.36
C ALA A 90 -1.22 2.82 -1.45
N ALA A 91 -2.03 3.88 -1.52
CA ALA A 91 -3.04 4.06 -2.56
C ALA A 91 -2.39 4.24 -3.94
N TYR A 92 -1.33 5.04 -4.02
CA TYR A 92 -0.57 5.19 -5.26
C TYR A 92 0.05 3.86 -5.69
N LEU A 93 0.73 3.13 -4.81
CA LEU A 93 1.28 1.81 -5.13
C LEU A 93 0.20 0.81 -5.56
N ALA A 94 -0.95 0.80 -4.90
CA ALA A 94 -2.08 -0.05 -5.29
C ALA A 94 -2.54 0.25 -6.74
N SER A 95 -2.63 1.54 -7.11
CA SER A 95 -2.94 1.93 -8.50
C SER A 95 -1.93 1.46 -9.53
N GLN A 96 -0.67 1.29 -9.11
CA GLN A 96 0.39 0.80 -9.97
C GLN A 96 0.33 -0.72 -10.09
N TRP A 97 -0.09 -1.43 -9.05
CA TRP A 97 0.02 -2.89 -8.95
C TRP A 97 -1.24 -3.66 -9.35
N PHE A 98 -2.40 -3.04 -9.27
CA PHE A 98 -3.69 -3.71 -9.44
C PHE A 98 -4.59 -3.02 -10.46
N GLU A 99 -5.60 -3.75 -10.94
CA GLU A 99 -6.62 -3.29 -11.91
C GLU A 99 -7.82 -2.62 -11.24
#